data_AF-A0A937TPM7-F1
#
_entry.id   AF-A0A937TPM7-F1
#
_cell.length_a   1.000
_cell.length_b   1.000
_cell.length_c   1.000
_cell.angle_alpha   90.00
_cell.angle_beta   90.00
_cell.angle_gamma   90.00
#
_symmetry.space_group_name_H-M   'P 1'
#
loop_
_entity.id
_entity.type
_entity.pdbx_description
1 polymer ?
#
loop_
_entity_poly.entity_id
_entity_poly.type
_entity_poly.pdbx_seq_one_letter_code
_entity_poly.pdbx_strand_id
1 'polypeptide(L)'
;MNRKQEISFLLDKQEFELLKEIIIVNEDIDESIDRVKLEGNKCRLKFSYDALDELLGFLAAAENHAKSKNKQKRLENLYDKLKGLLNLSGSVKFYGKTKILSKRKAGTMSKVYVFDVWIDNPETPQRILRKIGISDTKSLYNFAKSIVEAFGFDFDHCFGFYDNLQNYNKTKVGYELFVDIGEEPLRKGFKGVKKTKISELFSVIGAKMLFLFDYGDEWHFIVELKEIREALASESLPALLESIGKAPVQYPPCE
;
A
#
# COMPACT_ATOMS: atom_id res chain seq x y z
N MET A 1 13.04 -16.75 13.98
CA MET A 1 12.42 -15.50 14.47
C MET A 1 13.05 -14.32 13.75
N ASN A 2 12.44 -13.79 12.69
CA ASN A 2 12.91 -12.56 12.06
C ASN A 2 12.60 -11.40 13.01
N ARG A 3 13.63 -10.82 13.65
CA ARG A 3 13.48 -9.55 14.37
C ARG A 3 13.09 -8.50 13.33
N LYS A 4 11.87 -7.93 13.45
CA LYS A 4 11.50 -6.73 12.69
C LYS A 4 12.57 -5.68 12.99
N GLN A 5 13.30 -5.23 11.97
CA GLN A 5 14.26 -4.15 12.13
C GLN A 5 13.46 -2.85 12.28
N GLU A 6 13.56 -2.24 13.46
CA GLU A 6 12.81 -1.05 13.83
C GLU A 6 13.81 0.04 14.24
N ILE A 7 13.42 1.29 14.00
CA ILE A 7 14.15 2.48 14.41
C ILE A 7 13.27 3.34 15.30
N SER A 8 13.86 3.93 16.33
CA SER A 8 13.18 4.87 17.22
C SER A 8 13.91 6.20 17.22
N PHE A 9 13.16 7.29 17.16
CA PHE A 9 13.72 8.64 17.13
C PHE A 9 12.80 9.63 17.83
N LEU A 10 13.36 10.79 18.17
CA LEU A 10 12.66 11.87 18.88
C LEU A 10 12.35 13.02 17.93
N LEU A 11 11.09 13.41 17.90
CA LEU A 11 10.62 14.64 17.25
C LEU A 11 10.24 15.67 18.30
N ASP A 12 10.46 16.95 18.02
CA ASP A 12 9.86 18.02 18.81
C ASP A 12 8.36 18.19 18.47
N LYS A 13 7.67 19.05 19.23
CA LYS A 13 6.23 19.28 19.04
C LYS A 13 5.91 19.83 17.63
N GLN A 14 6.75 20.68 17.06
CA GLN A 14 6.49 21.28 15.76
C GLN A 14 6.72 20.30 14.60
N GLU A 15 7.73 19.45 14.71
CA GLU A 15 8.01 18.34 13.79
C GLU A 15 6.90 17.29 13.86
N PHE A 16 6.42 16.97 15.07
CA PHE A 16 5.36 15.99 15.28
C PHE A 16 4.02 16.45 14.70
N GLU A 17 3.65 17.72 14.84
CA GLU A 17 2.42 18.24 14.23
C GLU A 17 2.50 18.25 12.69
N LEU A 18 3.68 18.54 12.11
CA LEU A 18 3.87 18.40 10.66
C LEU A 18 3.75 16.95 10.20
N LEU A 19 4.28 16.01 10.98
CA LEU A 19 4.17 14.59 10.70
C LEU A 19 2.70 14.14 10.75
N LYS A 20 1.96 14.57 11.77
CA LYS A 20 0.51 14.30 11.90
C LYS A 20 -0.26 14.82 10.70
N GLU A 21 0.01 16.03 10.22
CA GLU A 21 -0.66 16.56 9.02
C GLU A 21 -0.46 15.67 7.79
N ILE A 22 0.65 14.93 7.71
CA ILE A 22 0.95 14.01 6.59
C ILE A 22 0.32 12.64 6.81
N ILE A 23 0.31 12.17 8.06
CA ILE A 23 -0.23 10.87 8.44
C ILE A 23 -1.77 10.89 8.47
N ILE A 24 -2.41 11.99 8.88
CA ILE A 24 -3.87 12.16 8.82
C ILE A 24 -4.39 12.09 7.38
N VAL A 25 -3.56 12.42 6.39
CA VAL A 25 -3.91 12.31 4.97
C VAL A 25 -3.70 10.88 4.42
N ASN A 26 -2.98 10.03 5.15
CA ASN A 26 -2.61 8.68 4.72
C ASN A 26 -2.82 7.68 5.87
N GLU A 27 -4.02 7.09 5.94
CA GLU A 27 -4.50 6.15 6.99
C GLU A 27 -3.59 4.92 7.22
N ASP A 28 -2.62 4.64 6.33
CA ASP A 28 -1.75 3.47 6.38
C ASP A 28 -0.59 3.57 7.40
N ILE A 29 -0.37 4.74 8.04
CA ILE A 29 0.72 4.96 9.01
C ILE A 29 0.22 4.93 10.48
N ASP A 30 -1.09 4.78 10.71
CA ASP A 30 -1.71 5.03 12.01
C ASP A 30 -1.24 4.07 13.13
N GLU A 31 -0.97 2.80 12.80
CA GLU A 31 -0.53 1.79 13.78
C GLU A 31 0.85 2.05 14.41
N SER A 32 1.64 2.99 13.87
CA SER A 32 2.95 3.37 14.45
C SER A 32 2.88 4.58 15.39
N ILE A 33 1.76 5.32 15.40
CA ILE A 33 1.54 6.47 16.29
C ILE A 33 1.08 6.02 17.69
N ASP A 34 0.45 4.84 17.81
CA ASP A 34 -0.05 4.32 19.10
C ASP A 34 1.03 4.04 20.16
N ARG A 35 2.32 4.13 19.79
CA ARG A 35 3.46 3.96 20.71
C ARG A 35 4.23 5.26 20.97
N VAL A 36 3.61 6.42 20.80
CA VAL A 36 4.21 7.70 21.19
C VAL A 36 4.43 7.69 22.71
N LYS A 37 5.69 7.66 23.12
CA LYS A 37 6.08 7.96 24.50
C LYS A 37 6.51 9.43 24.58
N LEU A 38 5.86 10.18 25.46
CA LEU A 38 6.26 11.54 25.78
C LEU A 38 7.53 11.50 26.63
N GLU A 39 8.62 12.07 26.12
CA GLU A 39 9.87 12.26 26.85
C GLU A 39 10.12 13.77 26.96
N GLY A 40 9.56 14.39 28.01
CA GLY A 40 9.61 15.85 28.21
C GLY A 40 8.88 16.59 27.08
N ASN A 41 9.58 17.50 26.38
CA ASN A 41 9.03 18.26 25.25
C ASN A 41 9.16 17.56 23.88
N LYS A 42 9.54 16.28 23.84
CA LYS A 42 9.76 15.51 22.61
C LYS A 42 8.89 14.26 22.58
N CYS A 43 8.50 13.86 21.39
CA CYS A 43 7.73 12.64 21.11
C CYS A 43 8.67 11.56 20.58
N ARG A 44 8.72 10.41 21.25
CA ARG A 44 9.44 9.24 20.75
C ARG A 44 8.53 8.45 19.82
N LEU A 45 8.97 8.29 18.57
CA LEU A 45 8.31 7.48 17.57
C LEU A 45 9.10 6.22 17.27
N LYS A 46 8.40 5.16 16.88
CA LYS A 46 9.00 3.90 16.49
C LYS A 46 8.42 3.43 15.17
N PHE A 47 9.28 3.20 14.19
CA PHE A 47 8.91 2.78 12.84
C PHE A 47 9.69 1.52 12.45
N SER A 48 9.10 0.68 11.61
CA SER A 48 9.92 -0.23 10.79
C SER A 48 10.68 0.57 9.74
N TYR A 49 11.80 0.05 9.23
CA TYR A 49 12.53 0.73 8.15
C TYR A 49 11.67 0.94 6.91
N ASP A 50 10.82 -0.03 6.55
CA ASP A 50 9.90 0.06 5.42
C ASP A 50 8.87 1.18 5.61
N ALA A 51 8.28 1.30 6.80
CA ALA A 51 7.30 2.33 7.10
C ALA A 51 7.95 3.73 7.15
N LEU A 52 9.20 3.82 7.60
CA LEU A 52 9.96 5.08 7.58
C LEU A 52 10.27 5.51 6.14
N ASP A 53 10.61 4.57 5.25
CA ASP A 53 10.87 4.85 3.83
C ASP A 53 9.59 5.33 3.10
N GLU A 54 8.45 4.69 3.37
CA GLU A 54 7.16 5.11 2.83
C GLU A 54 6.77 6.52 3.32
N LEU A 55 6.96 6.81 4.61
CA LEU A 55 6.78 8.14 5.20
C LEU A 55 7.68 9.20 4.54
N LEU A 56 8.93 8.87 4.20
CA LEU A 56 9.82 9.77 3.47
C LEU A 56 9.28 10.10 2.08
N GLY A 57 8.65 9.14 1.41
CA GLY A 57 7.94 9.37 0.14
C GLY A 57 6.83 10.40 0.27
N PHE A 58 5.97 10.27 1.30
CA PHE A 58 4.90 11.23 1.56
C PHE A 58 5.41 12.61 1.96
N LEU A 59 6.48 12.69 2.76
CA LEU A 59 7.14 13.95 3.10
C LEU A 59 7.64 14.68 1.85
N ALA A 60 8.28 13.97 0.92
CA ALA A 60 8.75 14.55 -0.33
C ALA A 60 7.59 15.06 -1.22
N ALA A 61 6.47 14.33 -1.28
CA ALA A 61 5.27 14.77 -1.98
C ALA A 61 4.68 16.04 -1.32
N ALA A 62 4.49 16.01 0.00
CA ALA A 62 3.96 17.15 0.76
C ALA A 62 4.84 18.40 0.62
N GLU A 63 6.16 18.22 0.57
CA GLU A 63 7.11 19.32 0.32
C GLU A 63 6.88 19.97 -1.05
N ASN A 64 6.73 19.16 -2.12
CA ASN A 64 6.48 19.66 -3.47
C ASN A 64 5.13 20.37 -3.63
N HIS A 65 4.12 19.96 -2.85
CA HIS A 65 2.78 20.55 -2.85
C HIS A 65 2.58 21.68 -1.82
N ALA A 66 3.60 22.01 -1.02
CA ALA A 66 3.49 23.04 0.01
C ALA A 66 3.33 24.44 -0.60
N LYS A 67 2.18 25.08 -0.33
CA LYS A 67 1.85 26.43 -0.83
C LYS A 67 2.69 27.54 -0.20
N SER A 68 3.32 27.29 0.95
CA SER A 68 4.11 28.27 1.70
C SER A 68 5.59 27.86 1.74
N LYS A 69 6.48 28.79 1.40
CA LYS A 69 7.95 28.60 1.48
C LYS A 69 8.41 28.20 2.89
N ASN A 70 7.74 28.69 3.93
CA ASN A 70 8.08 28.33 5.32
C ASN A 70 7.69 26.87 5.61
N LYS A 71 6.48 26.45 5.21
CA LYS A 71 6.03 25.05 5.36
C LYS A 71 6.91 24.10 4.56
N GLN A 72 7.27 24.47 3.33
CA GLN A 72 8.18 23.72 2.48
C GLN A 72 9.53 23.47 3.16
N LYS A 73 10.17 24.52 3.69
CA LYS A 73 11.46 24.41 4.39
C LYS A 73 11.37 23.54 5.64
N ARG A 74 10.26 23.61 6.38
CA ARG A 74 10.05 22.75 7.57
C ARG A 74 9.89 21.28 7.19
N LEU A 75 9.20 20.99 6.09
CA LEU A 75 9.05 19.63 5.56
C LEU A 75 10.38 19.07 5.03
N GLU A 76 11.17 19.89 4.34
CA GLU A 76 12.52 19.55 3.87
C GLU A 76 13.45 19.19 5.05
N ASN A 77 13.46 20.02 6.10
CA ASN A 77 14.25 19.75 7.31
C ASN A 77 13.84 18.44 7.99
N LEU A 78 12.54 18.16 8.07
CA LEU A 78 12.03 16.93 8.66
C LEU A 78 12.41 15.71 7.81
N TYR A 79 12.28 15.82 6.48
CA TYR A 79 12.71 14.80 5.53
C TYR A 79 14.19 14.47 5.70
N ASP A 80 15.08 15.46 5.70
CA ASP A 80 16.52 15.25 5.83
C ASP A 80 16.90 14.62 7.17
N LYS A 81 16.24 15.04 8.25
CA LYS A 81 16.42 14.45 9.58
C LYS A 81 16.05 12.97 9.59
N LEU A 82 14.88 12.60 9.08
CA LEU A 82 14.41 11.22 9.06
C LEU A 82 15.23 10.33 8.11
N LYS A 83 15.63 10.88 6.96
CA LYS A 83 16.50 10.20 6.02
C LYS A 83 17.91 9.98 6.58
N GLY A 84 18.42 10.93 7.36
CA GLY A 84 19.68 10.75 8.09
C GLY A 84 19.64 9.55 9.05
N LEU A 85 18.50 9.35 9.72
CA LEU A 85 18.27 8.20 10.60
C LEU A 85 18.20 6.87 9.83
N LEU A 86 17.56 6.87 8.66
CA LEU A 86 17.56 5.72 7.75
C LEU A 86 18.99 5.35 7.33
N ASN A 87 19.83 6.34 7.01
CA ASN A 87 21.21 6.11 6.56
C ASN A 87 22.15 5.58 7.68
N LEU A 88 21.88 5.91 8.95
CA LEU A 88 22.69 5.48 10.09
C LEU A 88 22.49 3.99 10.46
N SER A 89 21.44 3.34 9.97
CA SER A 89 21.12 1.94 10.29
C SER A 89 21.89 0.92 9.44
N GLY A 90 22.71 1.36 8.49
CA GLY A 90 23.44 0.48 7.57
C GLY A 90 22.56 -0.30 6.58
N SER A 91 21.26 -0.02 6.51
CA SER A 91 20.34 -0.59 5.51
C SER A 91 19.64 0.53 4.74
N VAL A 92 19.83 0.50 3.41
CA VAL A 92 19.17 1.30 2.35
C VAL A 92 19.99 2.48 1.78
N LYS A 93 19.96 2.52 0.43
CA LYS A 93 20.71 3.40 -0.47
C LYS A 93 20.06 4.78 -0.59
N PHE A 94 20.92 5.80 -0.62
CA PHE A 94 20.65 7.23 -0.77
C PHE A 94 19.53 7.64 -1.76
N TYR A 95 18.58 8.45 -1.30
CA TYR A 95 17.79 9.38 -2.13
C TYR A 95 18.12 10.83 -1.81
N GLY A 96 19.02 11.48 -2.54
CA GLY A 96 19.30 12.92 -2.43
C GLY A 96 18.85 13.72 -3.65
N LYS A 97 18.11 14.83 -3.42
CA LYS A 97 18.11 16.06 -4.25
C LYS A 97 19.56 16.56 -4.38
N THR A 98 20.17 17.05 -5.47
CA THR A 98 19.79 17.44 -6.84
C THR A 98 21.06 17.51 -7.74
N LYS A 99 20.91 17.31 -9.07
CA LYS A 99 21.69 17.86 -10.22
C LYS A 99 23.11 17.37 -10.62
N ILE A 100 23.17 16.93 -11.89
CA ILE A 100 24.26 16.91 -12.91
C ILE A 100 25.22 15.69 -12.95
N LEU A 101 25.01 14.90 -14.02
CA LEU A 101 25.92 14.04 -14.82
C LEU A 101 26.98 13.18 -14.08
N SER A 102 26.75 11.87 -14.02
CA SER A 102 27.50 10.86 -14.80
C SER A 102 27.23 9.42 -14.34
N LYS A 103 26.98 8.54 -15.32
CA LYS A 103 27.03 7.06 -15.30
C LYS A 103 26.39 6.34 -14.11
N ARG A 104 25.09 5.99 -14.24
CA ARG A 104 24.43 5.00 -13.38
C ARG A 104 24.96 3.59 -13.66
N LYS A 105 25.46 2.92 -12.61
CA LYS A 105 25.52 1.44 -12.52
C LYS A 105 24.10 0.93 -12.25
N ALA A 106 23.67 -0.09 -13.01
CA ALA A 106 22.33 -0.65 -13.00
C ALA A 106 21.83 -1.03 -11.60
N GLY A 107 20.85 -0.29 -11.09
CA GLY A 107 20.03 -0.67 -9.93
C GLY A 107 18.69 -1.18 -10.44
N THR A 108 18.19 -2.25 -9.83
CA THR A 108 16.97 -2.97 -10.19
C THR A 108 15.82 -2.00 -10.49
N MET A 109 15.31 -2.07 -11.72
CA MET A 109 14.18 -1.27 -12.17
C MET A 109 12.91 -1.76 -11.44
N SER A 110 12.10 -0.85 -10.89
CA SER A 110 10.82 -1.21 -10.28
C SER A 110 9.84 -1.63 -11.38
N LYS A 111 9.20 -2.78 -11.23
CA LYS A 111 8.26 -3.28 -12.24
C LYS A 111 6.85 -2.77 -11.94
N VAL A 112 6.10 -2.57 -13.00
CA VAL A 112 4.67 -2.29 -12.97
C VAL A 112 3.96 -3.55 -13.38
N TYR A 113 3.05 -3.98 -12.51
CA TYR A 113 2.14 -5.06 -12.77
C TYR A 113 0.82 -4.46 -13.18
N VAL A 114 0.28 -4.92 -14.31
CA VAL A 114 -1.02 -4.49 -14.80
C VAL A 114 -2.00 -5.63 -14.64
N PHE A 115 -3.07 -5.36 -13.90
CA PHE A 115 -4.12 -6.32 -13.60
C PHE A 115 -5.40 -5.98 -14.33
N ASP A 116 -6.10 -7.00 -14.82
CA ASP A 116 -7.52 -6.91 -15.08
C ASP A 116 -8.26 -7.40 -13.82
N VAL A 117 -9.24 -6.63 -13.37
CA VAL A 117 -10.06 -6.94 -12.20
C VAL A 117 -11.53 -6.83 -12.58
N TRP A 118 -12.33 -7.86 -12.34
CA TRP A 118 -13.76 -7.86 -12.67
C TRP A 118 -14.59 -8.57 -11.62
N ILE A 119 -15.86 -8.18 -11.53
CA ILE A 119 -16.86 -8.88 -10.73
C ILE A 119 -17.54 -9.90 -11.66
N ASP A 120 -17.57 -11.17 -11.25
CA ASP A 120 -18.31 -12.21 -11.95
C ASP A 120 -19.71 -12.31 -11.32
N ASN A 121 -20.62 -11.42 -11.76
CA ASN A 121 -21.99 -11.40 -11.26
C ASN A 121 -22.95 -11.98 -12.32
N PRO A 122 -23.57 -13.15 -12.09
CA PRO A 122 -24.51 -13.76 -13.04
C PRO A 122 -25.78 -12.93 -13.27
N GLU A 123 -26.13 -12.01 -12.36
CA GLU A 123 -27.31 -11.15 -12.46
C GLU A 123 -27.11 -9.93 -13.35
N THR A 124 -25.86 -9.56 -13.63
CA THR A 124 -25.55 -8.44 -14.53
C THR A 124 -24.83 -8.95 -15.79
N PRO A 125 -25.51 -8.99 -16.95
CA PRO A 125 -24.89 -9.48 -18.19
C PRO A 125 -23.81 -8.54 -18.75
N GLN A 126 -23.65 -7.35 -18.17
CA GLN A 126 -22.66 -6.37 -18.58
C GLN A 126 -21.33 -6.63 -17.88
N ARG A 127 -20.25 -6.69 -18.65
CA ARG A 127 -18.90 -6.84 -18.13
C ARG A 127 -18.48 -5.59 -17.34
N ILE A 128 -18.20 -5.74 -16.05
CA ILE A 128 -17.67 -4.68 -15.19
C ILE A 128 -16.19 -5.00 -14.92
N LEU A 129 -15.28 -4.19 -15.47
CA LEU A 129 -13.84 -4.44 -15.42
C LEU A 129 -13.05 -3.17 -15.13
N ARG A 130 -11.97 -3.30 -14.35
CA ARG A 130 -10.97 -2.26 -14.10
C ARG A 130 -9.61 -2.78 -14.49
N LYS A 131 -8.83 -1.98 -15.21
CA LYS A 131 -7.42 -2.25 -15.48
C LYS A 131 -6.57 -1.41 -14.54
N ILE A 132 -5.80 -2.03 -13.67
CA ILE A 132 -5.06 -1.34 -12.60
C ILE A 132 -3.56 -1.59 -12.78
N GLY A 133 -2.79 -0.51 -12.86
CA GLY A 133 -1.34 -0.54 -12.80
C GLY A 133 -0.86 -0.29 -11.36
N ILE A 134 0.02 -1.13 -10.85
CA ILE A 134 0.59 -0.99 -9.51
C ILE A 134 2.03 -1.52 -9.47
N SER A 135 2.88 -0.98 -8.59
CA SER A 135 4.24 -1.50 -8.43
C SER A 135 4.23 -2.90 -7.82
N ASP A 136 5.07 -3.77 -8.37
CA ASP A 136 5.31 -5.15 -7.90
C ASP A 136 5.79 -5.25 -6.44
N THR A 137 6.38 -4.17 -5.93
CA THR A 137 6.90 -4.05 -4.56
C THR A 137 5.85 -3.61 -3.53
N LYS A 138 4.63 -3.25 -3.95
CA LYS A 138 3.53 -2.93 -3.02
C LYS A 138 2.98 -4.19 -2.36
N SER A 139 2.35 -4.01 -1.20
CA SER A 139 1.72 -5.08 -0.43
C SER A 139 0.38 -5.49 -1.07
N LEU A 140 -0.11 -6.67 -0.71
CA LEU A 140 -1.48 -7.08 -1.06
C LEU A 140 -2.53 -6.17 -0.42
N TYR A 141 -2.26 -5.57 0.74
CA TYR A 141 -3.13 -4.57 1.35
C TYR A 141 -3.32 -3.34 0.45
N ASN A 142 -2.22 -2.76 -0.05
CA ASN A 142 -2.29 -1.59 -0.93
C ASN A 142 -2.95 -1.95 -2.28
N PHE A 143 -2.79 -3.19 -2.73
CA PHE A 143 -3.50 -3.68 -3.91
C PHE A 143 -5.01 -3.80 -3.67
N ALA A 144 -5.42 -4.38 -2.55
CA ALA A 144 -6.83 -4.48 -2.15
C ALA A 144 -7.49 -3.10 -2.10
N LYS A 145 -6.85 -2.12 -1.44
CA LYS A 145 -7.30 -0.73 -1.42
C LYS A 145 -7.49 -0.16 -2.83
N SER A 146 -6.48 -0.35 -3.70
CA SER A 146 -6.54 0.11 -5.10
C SER A 146 -7.67 -0.53 -5.90
N ILE A 147 -8.01 -1.79 -5.62
CA ILE A 147 -9.14 -2.48 -6.25
C ILE A 147 -10.45 -1.84 -5.78
N VAL A 148 -10.67 -1.76 -4.47
CA VAL A 148 -11.93 -1.26 -3.89
C VAL A 148 -12.20 0.19 -4.34
N GLU A 149 -11.19 1.05 -4.25
CA GLU A 149 -11.28 2.44 -4.74
C GLU A 149 -11.56 2.52 -6.25
N ALA A 150 -11.02 1.61 -7.08
CA ALA A 150 -11.27 1.59 -8.52
C ALA A 150 -12.72 1.23 -8.89
N PHE A 151 -13.44 0.54 -8.00
CA PHE A 151 -14.88 0.30 -8.14
C PHE A 151 -15.73 1.38 -7.46
N GLY A 152 -15.10 2.38 -6.82
CA GLY A 152 -15.79 3.46 -6.12
C GLY A 152 -16.41 3.04 -4.81
N PHE A 153 -15.87 1.99 -4.19
CA PHE A 153 -16.30 1.47 -2.91
C PHE A 153 -15.48 2.12 -1.79
N ASP A 154 -16.05 2.16 -0.58
CA ASP A 154 -15.35 2.50 0.63
C ASP A 154 -14.53 1.29 1.12
N PHE A 155 -13.29 1.53 1.54
CA PHE A 155 -12.35 0.49 1.98
C PHE A 155 -12.37 0.32 3.51
N ASP A 156 -13.52 -0.11 4.02
CA ASP A 156 -13.89 -0.11 5.44
C ASP A 156 -14.08 -1.51 6.05
N HIS A 157 -14.02 -2.56 5.22
CA HIS A 157 -14.23 -3.95 5.66
C HIS A 157 -12.98 -4.83 5.52
N CYS A 158 -13.02 -5.99 6.20
CA CYS A 158 -11.99 -7.02 6.08
C CYS A 158 -12.07 -7.74 4.73
N PHE A 159 -10.94 -8.29 4.28
CA PHE A 159 -10.82 -8.92 2.97
C PHE A 159 -9.75 -10.02 2.95
N GLY A 160 -9.68 -10.75 1.83
CA GLY A 160 -8.67 -11.76 1.56
C GLY A 160 -8.46 -12.09 0.08
N PHE A 161 -7.33 -12.75 -0.22
CA PHE A 161 -7.00 -13.28 -1.55
C PHE A 161 -6.89 -14.80 -1.51
N TYR A 162 -7.54 -15.49 -2.46
CA TYR A 162 -7.72 -16.94 -2.46
C TYR A 162 -7.41 -17.60 -3.81
N ASP A 163 -6.82 -18.80 -3.77
CA ASP A 163 -6.43 -19.57 -4.97
C ASP A 163 -7.61 -20.31 -5.65
N ASN A 164 -8.80 -20.26 -5.05
CA ASN A 164 -10.01 -20.84 -5.61
C ASN A 164 -10.97 -19.74 -6.07
N LEU A 165 -11.10 -19.58 -7.39
CA LEU A 165 -11.86 -18.49 -8.00
C LEU A 165 -13.38 -18.58 -7.80
N GLN A 166 -13.89 -19.75 -7.44
CA GLN A 166 -15.32 -20.05 -7.38
C GLN A 166 -15.84 -20.18 -5.94
N ASN A 167 -14.98 -20.57 -5.01
CA ASN A 167 -15.39 -20.82 -3.64
C ASN A 167 -14.18 -20.69 -2.70
N TYR A 168 -14.11 -19.56 -2.00
CA TYR A 168 -13.02 -19.27 -1.06
C TYR A 168 -12.95 -20.30 0.10
N ASN A 169 -14.08 -20.88 0.53
CA ASN A 169 -14.07 -21.94 1.55
C ASN A 169 -13.33 -23.21 1.10
N LYS A 170 -13.12 -23.41 -0.20
CA LYS A 170 -12.34 -24.53 -0.78
C LYS A 170 -10.91 -24.14 -1.17
N THR A 171 -10.44 -22.97 -0.75
CA THR A 171 -9.08 -22.50 -1.02
C THR A 171 -8.04 -23.30 -0.23
N LYS A 172 -6.87 -23.53 -0.84
CA LYS A 172 -5.72 -24.14 -0.17
C LYS A 172 -4.69 -23.10 0.26
N VAL A 173 -4.64 -22.00 -0.48
CA VAL A 173 -3.73 -20.87 -0.23
C VAL A 173 -4.55 -19.60 -0.10
N GLY A 174 -4.48 -18.97 1.07
CA GLY A 174 -5.16 -17.72 1.38
C GLY A 174 -4.24 -16.68 2.01
N TYR A 175 -4.55 -15.42 1.76
CA TYR A 175 -3.93 -14.25 2.37
C TYR A 175 -5.03 -13.35 2.92
N GLU A 176 -5.04 -13.09 4.22
CA GLU A 176 -6.17 -12.46 4.90
C GLU A 176 -5.72 -11.32 5.80
N LEU A 177 -6.53 -10.25 5.88
CA LEU A 177 -6.31 -9.17 6.83
C LEU A 177 -6.38 -9.67 8.28
N PHE A 178 -7.21 -10.68 8.57
CA PHE A 178 -7.35 -11.29 9.90
C PHE A 178 -6.00 -11.72 10.49
N VAL A 179 -5.12 -12.31 9.67
CA VAL A 179 -3.78 -12.72 10.10
C VAL A 179 -2.93 -11.53 10.57
N ASP A 180 -3.08 -10.36 9.94
CA ASP A 180 -2.31 -9.17 10.30
C ASP A 180 -2.86 -8.47 11.56
N ILE A 181 -4.17 -8.53 11.79
CA ILE A 181 -4.82 -7.93 12.97
C ILE A 181 -4.87 -8.87 14.18
N GLY A 182 -4.39 -10.11 14.04
CA GLY A 182 -4.28 -11.08 15.14
C GLY A 182 -5.54 -11.92 15.37
N GLU A 183 -6.45 -11.94 14.40
CA GLU A 183 -7.65 -12.78 14.40
C GLU A 183 -7.36 -14.14 13.76
N GLU A 184 -8.21 -15.14 14.07
CA GLU A 184 -8.07 -16.49 13.53
C GLU A 184 -8.38 -16.48 12.02
N PRO A 185 -7.46 -16.94 11.15
CA PRO A 185 -7.72 -17.03 9.72
C PRO A 185 -8.69 -18.16 9.39
N LEU A 186 -9.26 -18.14 8.18
CA LEU A 186 -10.16 -19.20 7.69
C LEU A 186 -9.50 -20.59 7.76
N ARG A 187 -8.19 -20.67 7.49
CA ARG A 187 -7.41 -21.90 7.64
C ARG A 187 -6.05 -21.61 8.23
N LYS A 188 -5.60 -22.56 9.08
CA LYS A 188 -4.25 -22.55 9.63
C LYS A 188 -3.20 -22.54 8.51
N GLY A 189 -2.24 -21.62 8.60
CA GLY A 189 -1.13 -21.47 7.66
C GLY A 189 -1.36 -20.39 6.60
N PHE A 190 -2.51 -19.72 6.58
CA PHE A 190 -2.70 -18.52 5.79
C PHE A 190 -1.81 -17.38 6.28
N LYS A 191 -1.50 -16.45 5.36
CA LYS A 191 -0.56 -15.35 5.58
C LYS A 191 -1.29 -14.01 5.64
N GLY A 192 -0.64 -13.00 6.20
CA GLY A 192 -1.12 -11.62 6.18
C GLY A 192 -0.93 -10.94 4.82
N VAL A 193 -1.69 -9.88 4.59
CA VAL A 193 -1.70 -9.07 3.36
C VAL A 193 -0.82 -7.81 3.47
N LYS A 194 -0.58 -7.28 4.69
CA LYS A 194 0.18 -6.03 4.90
C LYS A 194 1.65 -6.15 4.49
N LYS A 195 2.23 -7.35 4.62
CA LYS A 195 3.65 -7.61 4.35
C LYS A 195 3.92 -8.39 3.08
N THR A 196 2.99 -9.24 2.67
CA THR A 196 3.13 -10.01 1.44
C THR A 196 3.10 -9.08 0.25
N LYS A 197 4.14 -9.14 -0.58
CA LYS A 197 4.23 -8.33 -1.80
C LYS A 197 3.38 -8.92 -2.92
N ILE A 198 2.88 -8.07 -3.81
CA ILE A 198 2.15 -8.48 -5.02
C ILE A 198 2.99 -9.47 -5.84
N SER A 199 4.29 -9.20 -6.00
CA SER A 199 5.24 -10.07 -6.71
C SER A 199 5.41 -11.47 -6.12
N GLU A 200 5.13 -11.68 -4.83
CA GLU A 200 5.16 -13.02 -4.22
C GLU A 200 3.99 -13.88 -4.69
N LEU A 201 2.84 -13.25 -4.97
CA LEU A 201 1.61 -13.94 -5.32
C LEU A 201 1.42 -14.05 -6.85
N PHE A 202 1.76 -12.98 -7.56
CA PHE A 202 1.56 -12.86 -9.01
C PHE A 202 2.90 -12.93 -9.74
N SER A 203 3.56 -14.09 -9.72
CA SER A 203 4.90 -14.24 -10.32
C SER A 203 4.89 -14.44 -11.84
N VAL A 204 3.73 -14.80 -12.42
CA VAL A 204 3.59 -15.14 -13.85
C VAL A 204 2.36 -14.44 -14.43
N ILE A 205 2.49 -13.93 -15.66
CA ILE A 205 1.35 -13.40 -16.43
C ILE A 205 0.29 -14.49 -16.59
N GLY A 206 -0.97 -14.12 -16.37
CA GLY A 206 -2.12 -15.02 -16.34
C GLY A 206 -2.42 -15.62 -14.96
N ALA A 207 -1.59 -15.37 -13.94
CA ALA A 207 -1.90 -15.74 -12.57
C ALA A 207 -3.20 -15.06 -12.11
N LYS A 208 -4.09 -15.84 -11.48
CA LYS A 208 -5.39 -15.39 -11.00
C LYS A 208 -5.56 -15.67 -9.52
N MET A 209 -6.25 -14.77 -8.84
CA MET A 209 -6.75 -14.98 -7.48
C MET A 209 -8.19 -14.47 -7.38
N LEU A 210 -8.95 -15.01 -6.45
CA LEU A 210 -10.17 -14.39 -5.96
C LEU A 210 -9.79 -13.38 -4.90
N PHE A 211 -10.15 -12.12 -5.08
CA PHE A 211 -10.16 -11.10 -4.05
C PHE A 211 -11.59 -11.01 -3.49
N LEU A 212 -11.75 -11.42 -2.23
CA LEU A 212 -13.01 -11.33 -1.50
C LEU A 212 -12.93 -10.11 -0.58
N PHE A 213 -13.81 -9.15 -0.79
CA PHE A 213 -13.94 -7.97 0.06
C PHE A 213 -15.29 -8.00 0.77
N ASP A 214 -15.29 -7.66 2.06
CA ASP A 214 -16.46 -7.76 2.93
C ASP A 214 -17.00 -9.19 3.03
N TYR A 215 -16.69 -9.87 4.14
CA TYR A 215 -17.17 -11.24 4.37
C TYR A 215 -18.66 -11.34 4.72
N GLY A 216 -19.35 -10.20 4.93
CA GLY A 216 -20.80 -10.16 5.13
C GLY A 216 -21.53 -10.21 3.79
N ASP A 217 -21.23 -9.25 2.90
CA ASP A 217 -21.87 -9.13 1.58
C ASP A 217 -21.16 -9.90 0.46
N GLU A 218 -19.98 -10.43 0.75
CA GLU A 218 -19.18 -11.30 -0.12
C GLU A 218 -18.93 -10.71 -1.52
N TRP A 219 -18.28 -9.55 -1.61
CA TRP A 219 -17.88 -9.00 -2.91
C TRP A 219 -16.74 -9.82 -3.52
N HIS A 220 -17.07 -10.57 -4.57
CA HIS A 220 -16.13 -11.43 -5.30
C HIS A 220 -15.55 -10.72 -6.52
N PHE A 221 -14.26 -10.39 -6.45
CA PHE A 221 -13.49 -9.86 -7.58
C PHE A 221 -12.49 -10.90 -8.07
N ILE A 222 -12.48 -11.18 -9.37
CA ILE A 222 -11.40 -11.95 -9.97
C ILE A 222 -10.30 -10.99 -10.39
N VAL A 223 -9.07 -11.24 -9.93
CA VAL A 223 -7.89 -10.47 -10.30
C VAL A 223 -6.98 -11.32 -11.18
N GLU A 224 -6.56 -10.81 -12.34
CA GLU A 224 -5.66 -11.50 -13.27
C GLU A 224 -4.48 -10.59 -13.65
N LEU A 225 -3.25 -11.08 -13.45
CA LEU A 225 -2.06 -10.36 -13.93
C LEU A 225 -1.97 -10.45 -15.46
N LYS A 226 -2.06 -9.32 -16.17
CA LYS A 226 -2.02 -9.28 -17.64
C LYS A 226 -0.66 -8.89 -18.20
N GLU A 227 0.07 -8.05 -17.49
CA GLU A 227 1.33 -7.51 -17.99
C GLU A 227 2.31 -7.28 -16.83
N ILE A 228 3.57 -7.55 -17.10
CA ILE A 228 4.69 -7.11 -16.27
C ILE A 228 5.60 -6.28 -17.17
N ARG A 229 5.80 -5.01 -16.83
CA ARG A 229 6.69 -4.12 -17.58
C ARG A 229 7.53 -3.27 -16.64
N GLU A 230 8.53 -2.61 -17.18
CA GLU A 230 9.33 -1.65 -16.42
C GLU A 230 8.54 -0.37 -16.15
N ALA A 231 8.70 0.20 -14.96
CA ALA A 231 8.11 1.50 -14.63
C ALA A 231 8.72 2.61 -15.46
N LEU A 232 7.85 3.49 -15.98
CA LEU A 232 8.32 4.74 -16.58
C LEU A 232 8.71 5.71 -15.47
N ALA A 233 9.77 6.49 -15.68
CA ALA A 233 10.31 7.38 -14.66
C ALA A 233 9.32 8.45 -14.15
N SER A 234 8.24 8.72 -14.90
CA SER A 234 7.21 9.71 -14.59
C SER A 234 5.85 9.09 -14.26
N GLU A 235 5.75 7.77 -14.11
CA GLU A 235 4.48 7.09 -13.88
C GLU A 235 4.04 7.26 -12.41
N SER A 236 2.81 7.74 -12.22
CA SER A 236 2.17 7.79 -10.90
C SER A 236 1.43 6.47 -10.68
N LEU A 237 1.73 5.77 -9.60
CA LEU A 237 1.14 4.47 -9.25
C LEU A 237 0.65 4.49 -7.79
N PRO A 238 -0.45 3.79 -7.46
CA PRO A 238 -1.30 3.00 -8.36
C PRO A 238 -2.08 3.86 -9.36
N ALA A 239 -2.47 3.28 -10.49
CA ALA A 239 -3.22 3.97 -11.54
C ALA A 239 -4.36 3.11 -12.10
N LEU A 240 -5.55 3.70 -12.22
CA LEU A 240 -6.65 3.15 -12.99
C LEU A 240 -6.44 3.47 -14.48
N LEU A 241 -6.03 2.46 -15.25
CA LEU A 241 -5.67 2.57 -16.67
C LEU A 241 -6.89 2.47 -17.59
N GLU A 242 -7.90 1.69 -17.20
CA GLU A 242 -9.11 1.48 -17.98
C GLU A 242 -10.29 1.13 -17.06
N SER A 243 -11.50 1.61 -17.41
CA SER A 243 -12.74 1.34 -16.69
C SER A 243 -13.84 0.99 -17.67
N ILE A 244 -14.39 -0.23 -17.55
CA ILE A 244 -15.45 -0.77 -18.40
C ILE A 244 -16.65 -1.13 -17.52
N GLY A 245 -17.84 -0.71 -17.94
CA GLY A 245 -19.08 -0.97 -17.21
C GLY A 245 -19.23 -0.13 -15.93
N LYS A 246 -20.48 0.13 -15.56
CA LYS A 246 -20.81 0.83 -14.32
C LYS A 246 -20.59 -0.12 -13.13
N ALA A 247 -19.84 0.31 -12.12
CA ALA A 247 -19.72 -0.46 -10.88
C ALA A 247 -21.11 -0.56 -10.19
N PRO A 248 -21.41 -1.69 -9.53
CA PRO A 248 -22.63 -1.80 -8.74
C PRO A 248 -22.58 -0.82 -7.55
N VAL A 249 -23.73 -0.60 -6.90
CA VAL A 249 -23.76 0.12 -5.62
C VAL A 249 -23.24 -0.84 -4.55
N GLN A 250 -22.29 -0.39 -3.73
CA GLN A 250 -21.66 -1.23 -2.70
C GLN A 250 -22.68 -1.72 -1.66
N TYR A 251 -23.48 -0.81 -1.08
CA TYR A 251 -24.52 -1.16 -0.12
C TYR A 251 -25.83 -0.48 -0.53
N PRO A 252 -26.76 -1.18 -1.20
CA PRO A 252 -28.09 -0.64 -1.43
C PRO A 252 -28.80 -0.44 -0.07
N PRO A 253 -29.68 0.57 0.06
CA PRO A 253 -30.43 0.78 1.29
C PRO A 253 -31.27 -0.46 1.61
N CYS A 254 -31.32 -0.84 2.90
CA CYS A 254 -32.20 -1.93 3.35
C CYS A 254 -33.65 -1.63 2.96
N GLU A 255 -34.29 -2.60 2.31
CA GLU A 255 -35.75 -2.59 2.05
C GLU A 255 -36.57 -2.93 3.29
#